data_AF-A0A4Q6C3M9-F1
#
_entry.id   AF-A0A4Q6C3M9-F1
#
_cell.length_a   1.000
_cell.length_b   1.000
_cell.length_c   1.000
_cell.angle_alpha   90.00
_cell.angle_beta   90.00
_cell.angle_gamma   90.00
#
_symmetry.space_group_name_H-M   'P 1'
#
loop_
_entity.id
_entity.type
_entity.pdbx_description
1 polymer ?
#
loop_
_entity_poly.entity_id
_entity_poly.type
_entity_poly.pdbx_seq_one_letter_code
_entity_poly.pdbx_strand_id
1 'polypeptide(L)' 'GIRGQRNEPARLPVICETIARLRGQDPQAIADATSRNARRLFNLPDAR' A
#
# COMPACT_ATOMS: atom_id res chain seq x y z
N GLY A 1 13.73 6.35 14.68
CA GLY A 1 12.76 6.76 13.64
C GLY A 1 13.52 7.21 12.40
N ILE A 2 12.87 7.24 11.23
CA ILE A 2 13.49 7.52 9.92
C ILE A 2 13.31 8.98 9.45
N ARG A 3 13.11 9.90 10.39
CA ARG A 3 12.81 11.31 10.12
C ARG A 3 13.99 11.96 9.40
N GLY A 4 13.72 12.59 8.25
CA GLY A 4 14.73 13.24 7.41
C GLY A 4 15.43 12.32 6.39
N GLN A 5 15.18 11.01 6.44
CA GLN A 5 15.70 10.08 5.42
C GLN A 5 14.82 10.08 4.17
N ARG A 6 15.43 9.90 2.99
CA ARG A 6 14.72 9.75 1.71
C ARG A 6 13.64 8.67 1.80
N ASN A 7 12.45 8.93 1.25
CA ASN A 7 11.39 7.93 1.16
C ASN A 7 11.70 6.87 0.11
N GLU A 8 11.45 5.60 0.43
CA GLU A 8 11.76 4.45 -0.43
C GLU A 8 10.53 3.55 -0.62
N PRO A 9 10.36 2.88 -1.77
CA PRO A 9 9.26 1.94 -2.01
C PRO A 9 9.16 0.81 -0.98
N ALA A 10 10.30 0.39 -0.41
CA ALA A 10 10.34 -0.64 0.64
C ALA A 10 9.56 -0.25 1.91
N ARG A 11 9.14 1.01 2.05
CA ARG A 11 8.32 1.51 3.17
C ARG A 11 6.82 1.35 2.94
N LEU A 12 6.38 0.94 1.75
CA LEU A 12 4.97 0.74 1.44
C LEU A 12 4.24 -0.24 2.41
N PRO A 13 4.84 -1.36 2.87
CA PRO A 13 4.19 -2.23 3.85
C PRO A 13 3.81 -1.50 5.14
N VAL A 14 4.70 -0.68 5.68
CA VAL A 14 4.45 0.12 6.91
C VAL A 14 3.31 1.11 6.71
N ILE A 15 3.21 1.71 5.52
CA ILE A 15 2.12 2.62 5.16
C ILE A 15 0.79 1.84 5.10
N CYS A 16 0.79 0.68 4.47
CA CYS A 16 -0.38 -0.20 4.37
C CYS A 16 -0.89 -0.60 5.76
N GLU A 17 -0.02 -1.10 6.63
CA GLU A 17 -0.33 -1.46 8.02
C GLU A 17 -0.90 -0.27 8.81
N THR A 18 -0.31 0.91 8.63
CA THR A 18 -0.78 2.13 9.29
C THR A 18 -2.20 2.49 8.86
N ILE A 19 -2.48 2.43 7.55
CA ILE A 19 -3.81 2.70 7.01
C ILE A 19 -4.81 1.65 7.50
N ALA A 20 -4.45 0.38 7.46
CA ALA A 20 -5.27 -0.74 7.91
C ALA A 20 -5.70 -0.57 9.38
N ARG A 21 -4.74 -0.25 10.26
CA ARG A 21 -4.99 0.05 11.68
C ARG A 21 -5.92 1.25 11.85
N LEU A 22 -5.69 2.34 11.12
CA LEU A 22 -6.55 3.53 11.19
C LEU A 22 -7.98 3.26 10.71
N ARG A 23 -8.16 2.29 9.81
CA ARG A 23 -9.47 1.93 9.24
C ARG A 23 -10.14 0.75 9.95
N GLY A 24 -9.47 0.08 10.89
CA GLY A 24 -9.95 -1.16 11.50
C GLY A 24 -10.14 -2.29 10.48
N GLN A 25 -9.31 -2.34 9.44
CA GLN A 25 -9.37 -3.33 8.37
C GLN A 25 -8.13 -4.22 8.35
N ASP A 26 -8.24 -5.39 7.73
CA ASP A 26 -7.11 -6.27 7.49
C ASP A 26 -6.11 -5.63 6.49
N PRO A 27 -4.78 -5.65 6.76
CA PRO A 27 -3.78 -5.10 5.86
C PRO A 27 -3.75 -5.74 4.47
N GLN A 28 -4.02 -7.04 4.34
CA GLN A 28 -4.06 -7.70 3.04
C GLN A 28 -5.25 -7.18 2.22
N ALA A 29 -6.40 -6.98 2.85
CA ALA A 29 -7.56 -6.39 2.19
C ALA A 29 -7.28 -4.96 1.66
N ILE A 30 -6.53 -4.14 2.41
CA ILE A 30 -6.07 -2.82 1.95
C ILE A 30 -5.10 -2.96 0.77
N ALA A 31 -4.12 -3.86 0.86
CA ALA A 31 -3.14 -4.08 -0.20
C ALA A 31 -3.81 -4.53 -1.50
N ASP A 32 -4.76 -5.46 -1.42
CA ASP A 32 -5.49 -5.99 -2.58
C ASP A 32 -6.37 -4.91 -3.22
N ALA A 33 -7.14 -4.17 -2.41
CA ALA A 33 -8.01 -3.11 -2.90
C ALA A 33 -7.20 -1.99 -3.58
N THR A 34 -6.13 -1.53 -2.94
CA THR A 34 -5.29 -0.45 -3.49
C THR A 34 -4.52 -0.91 -4.72
N SER A 35 -4.04 -2.14 -4.76
CA SER A 35 -3.39 -2.72 -5.94
C SER A 35 -4.36 -2.82 -7.13
N ARG A 36 -5.58 -3.34 -6.92
CA ARG A 36 -6.61 -3.38 -7.98
C ARG A 36 -6.95 -1.98 -8.49
N ASN A 37 -7.08 -1.01 -7.59
CA ASN A 37 -7.37 0.38 -7.95
C ASN A 37 -6.25 0.98 -8.80
N ALA A 38 -4.99 0.79 -8.40
CA ALA A 38 -3.83 1.26 -9.16
C ALA A 38 -3.78 0.62 -10.56
N ARG A 39 -4.01 -0.70 -10.67
CA ARG A 39 -4.06 -1.38 -11.97
C ARG A 39 -5.13 -0.80 -12.88
N ARG A 40 -6.35 -0.62 -12.36
CA ARG A 40 -7.45 -0.03 -13.14
C ARG A 40 -7.16 1.41 -13.55
N LEU A 41 -6.65 2.24 -12.64
CA LEU A 41 -6.43 3.66 -12.88
C LEU A 41 -5.31 3.90 -13.91
N PHE A 42 -4.24 3.10 -13.85
CA PHE A 42 -3.06 3.26 -14.70
C PHE A 42 -2.97 2.23 -15.83
N ASN A 43 -4.01 1.42 -16.03
CA ASN A 43 -4.07 0.33 -17.02
C ASN A 43 -2.86 -0.63 -16.94
N LEU A 44 -2.51 -1.06 -15.72
CA LEU A 44 -1.37 -1.96 -15.47
C LEU A 44 -1.81 -3.42 -15.58
N PRO A 45 -0.91 -4.35 -15.99
CA PRO A 45 -1.22 -5.78 -16.00
C PRO A 45 -1.50 -6.30 -14.58
N ASP A 46 -2.23 -7.42 -14.52
CA ASP A 46 -2.37 -8.15 -13.26
C ASP A 46 -1.01 -8.66 -12.77
N ALA A 47 -0.85 -8.64 -11.44
CA ALA A 47 0.30 -9.29 -10.83
C ALA A 47 0.16 -10.79 -11.06
N ARG A 48 1.21 -11.39 -11.60
CA ARG A 48 1.32 -12.84 -11.73
C ARG A 48 1.47 -13.49 -10.36
#